data_AF-Q5DG33-F1
#
_entry.id   AF-Q5DG33-F1
#
_cell.length_a   1.000
_cell.length_b   1.000
_cell.length_c   1.000
_cell.angle_alpha   90.00
_cell.angle_beta   90.00
_cell.angle_gamma   90.00
#
_symmetry.space_group_name_H-M   'P 1'
#
loop_
_entity.id
_entity.type
_entity.pdbx_description
1 polymer ?
#
loop_
_entity_poly.entity_id
_entity_poly.type
_entity_poly.pdbx_seq_one_letter_code
_entity_poly.pdbx_strand_id
1 'polypeptide(L)'
;MPLWEKQWDIYGKCVSYDSLINTIFKYFNFALKEALELDLLKHLASIGIRPDSSTYIGKAEFQWALQTIYNHDVSLRCKPYKAEKLTHMYVMNGTFGHKINGTNTLDRNKIRFTRQPRNRTVDQGNLNLRQLDEVIFCFSEYLQLIDCPMYTQKNNSCEDGFVFAEFSKETEYVKQLGIQTFKDCNCTECPKLNTTMKRLV
;
A
#
# COMPACT_ATOMS: atom_id res chain seq x y z
N MET A 1 -14.66 -7.92 -20.01
CA MET A 1 -13.42 -7.28 -20.52
C MET A 1 -12.25 -7.76 -19.66
N PRO A 2 -11.18 -8.31 -20.26
CA PRO A 2 -9.92 -8.62 -19.58
C PRO A 2 -9.39 -7.47 -18.72
N LEU A 3 -8.73 -7.78 -17.60
CA LEU A 3 -8.24 -6.77 -16.65
C LEU A 3 -7.31 -5.75 -17.32
N TRP A 4 -6.31 -6.22 -18.08
CA TRP A 4 -5.34 -5.37 -18.76
C TRP A 4 -5.98 -4.42 -19.77
N GLU A 5 -6.95 -4.91 -20.54
CA GLU A 5 -7.72 -4.09 -21.47
C GLU A 5 -8.53 -3.02 -20.73
N LYS A 6 -9.19 -3.40 -19.63
CA LYS A 6 -9.92 -2.48 -18.75
C LYS A 6 -9.02 -1.38 -18.18
N GLN A 7 -7.82 -1.72 -17.71
CA GLN A 7 -6.87 -0.77 -17.14
C GLN A 7 -6.41 0.27 -18.18
N TRP A 8 -6.11 -0.18 -19.40
CA TRP A 8 -5.76 0.73 -20.48
C TRP A 8 -6.91 1.65 -20.86
N ASP A 9 -8.10 1.07 -21.05
CA ASP A 9 -9.26 1.82 -21.52
C ASP A 9 -9.74 2.88 -20.53
N ILE A 10 -9.65 2.60 -19.22
CA ILE A 10 -10.06 3.54 -18.17
C ILE A 10 -8.95 4.54 -17.83
N TYR A 11 -7.70 4.09 -17.67
CA TYR A 11 -6.61 4.93 -17.13
C TYR A 11 -5.54 5.25 -18.16
N GLY A 12 -5.08 4.26 -18.93
CA GLY A 12 -3.99 4.41 -19.89
C GLY A 12 -4.29 5.44 -21.00
N LYS A 13 -5.53 5.49 -21.49
CA LYS A 13 -5.94 6.51 -22.47
C LYS A 13 -5.85 7.94 -21.93
N CYS A 14 -6.06 8.13 -20.63
CA CYS A 14 -6.00 9.46 -20.02
C CYS A 14 -4.56 10.00 -19.88
N VAL A 15 -3.52 9.22 -20.21
CA VAL A 15 -2.11 9.68 -20.25
C VAL A 15 -1.55 9.74 -21.67
N SER A 16 -2.43 9.76 -22.68
CA SER A 16 -2.05 9.80 -24.10
C SER A 16 -1.27 11.07 -24.51
N TYR A 17 -1.35 12.16 -23.75
CA TYR A 17 -0.56 13.36 -23.95
C TYR A 17 0.89 13.24 -23.43
N ASP A 18 1.18 12.23 -22.62
CA ASP A 18 2.48 12.09 -21.96
C ASP A 18 3.44 11.26 -22.81
N SER A 19 4.46 11.90 -23.38
CA SER A 19 5.39 11.23 -24.29
C SER A 19 6.12 10.01 -23.70
N LEU A 20 6.20 9.89 -22.37
CA LEU A 20 6.87 8.78 -21.68
C LEU A 20 5.98 7.54 -21.56
N ILE A 21 4.65 7.68 -21.52
CA ILE A 21 3.69 6.56 -21.35
C ILE A 21 2.48 6.59 -22.30
N ASN A 22 2.52 7.39 -23.36
CA ASN A 22 1.41 7.60 -24.30
C ASN A 22 1.00 6.40 -25.18
N THR A 23 1.63 5.24 -25.04
CA THR A 23 1.24 4.02 -25.78
C THR A 23 0.96 2.88 -24.82
N ILE A 24 0.13 1.93 -25.25
CA ILE A 24 -0.18 0.70 -24.49
C ILE A 24 1.11 0.05 -24.00
N PHE A 25 2.08 -0.12 -24.90
CA PHE A 25 3.37 -0.73 -24.58
C PHE A 25 4.12 0.06 -23.51
N LYS A 26 4.28 1.38 -23.67
CA LYS A 26 5.03 2.21 -22.72
C LYS A 26 4.36 2.23 -21.34
N TYR A 27 3.03 2.35 -21.30
CA TYR A 27 2.25 2.34 -20.06
C TYR A 27 2.46 1.05 -19.26
N PHE A 28 2.28 -0.11 -19.88
CA PHE A 28 2.45 -1.38 -19.17
C PHE A 28 3.90 -1.74 -18.90
N ASN A 29 4.83 -1.36 -19.78
CA ASN A 29 6.26 -1.55 -19.54
C ASN A 29 6.74 -0.73 -18.33
N PHE A 30 6.27 0.52 -18.19
CA PHE A 30 6.55 1.32 -17.00
C PHE A 30 5.96 0.66 -15.74
N ALA A 31 4.67 0.32 -15.75
CA ALA A 31 4.00 -0.34 -14.62
C ALA A 31 4.73 -1.61 -14.17
N LEU A 32 5.16 -2.45 -15.11
CA LEU A 32 5.87 -3.70 -14.81
C LEU A 32 7.26 -3.44 -14.22
N LYS A 33 8.02 -2.47 -14.77
CA LYS A 33 9.33 -2.09 -14.24
C LYS A 33 9.22 -1.59 -12.80
N GLU A 34 8.29 -0.67 -12.53
CA GLU A 34 8.08 -0.14 -11.18
C GLU A 34 7.64 -1.23 -10.20
N ALA A 35 6.76 -2.15 -10.61
CA ALA A 35 6.35 -3.26 -9.74
C ALA A 35 7.54 -4.15 -9.32
N LEU A 36 8.49 -4.37 -10.23
CA LEU A 36 9.71 -5.14 -9.98
C LEU A 36 10.75 -4.37 -9.16
N GLU A 37 10.88 -3.06 -9.38
CA GLU A 37 11.83 -2.22 -8.65
C GLU A 37 11.36 -1.93 -7.22
N LEU A 38 10.07 -1.66 -7.03
CA LEU A 38 9.50 -1.38 -5.71
C LEU A 38 9.47 -2.64 -4.82
N ASP A 39 9.15 -3.82 -5.37
CA ASP A 39 9.15 -5.12 -4.70
C ASP A 39 8.74 -5.07 -3.20
N LEU A 40 7.48 -4.67 -2.98
CA LEU A 40 6.90 -4.43 -1.66
C LEU A 40 7.12 -5.59 -0.69
N LEU A 41 6.89 -6.82 -1.16
CA LEU A 41 6.96 -8.00 -0.30
C LEU A 41 8.39 -8.27 0.16
N LYS A 42 9.37 -8.17 -0.75
CA LYS A 42 10.78 -8.35 -0.41
C LYS A 42 11.25 -7.33 0.61
N HIS A 43 10.92 -6.05 0.42
CA HIS A 43 11.34 -5.00 1.34
C HIS A 43 10.68 -5.11 2.71
N LEU A 44 9.37 -5.38 2.78
CA LEU A 44 8.67 -5.65 4.04
C LEU A 44 9.26 -6.87 4.77
N ALA A 45 9.53 -7.96 4.05
CA ALA A 45 10.12 -9.15 4.62
C ALA A 45 11.53 -8.89 5.16
N SER A 46 12.31 -8.01 4.51
CA SER A 46 13.65 -7.64 4.96
C SER A 46 13.68 -6.96 6.33
N ILE A 47 12.59 -6.29 6.72
CA ILE A 47 12.42 -5.66 8.04
C ILE A 47 11.57 -6.50 8.99
N GLY A 48 11.19 -7.72 8.62
CA GLY A 48 10.49 -8.67 9.48
C GLY A 48 8.96 -8.60 9.41
N ILE A 49 8.38 -7.80 8.51
CA ILE A 49 6.93 -7.81 8.27
C ILE A 49 6.63 -8.82 7.17
N ARG A 50 5.75 -9.78 7.47
CA ARG A 50 5.29 -10.80 6.52
C ARG A 50 3.76 -10.91 6.56
N PRO A 51 3.14 -11.39 5.47
CA PRO A 51 1.73 -11.77 5.51
C PRO A 51 1.47 -12.75 6.64
N ASP A 52 0.54 -12.43 7.54
CA ASP A 52 0.07 -13.25 8.64
C ASP A 52 -1.35 -12.81 9.04
N SER A 53 -2.30 -13.69 8.76
CA SER A 53 -3.74 -13.53 9.02
C SER A 53 -4.09 -13.32 10.51
N SER A 54 -3.19 -13.65 11.42
CA SER A 54 -3.38 -13.61 12.88
C SER A 54 -2.64 -12.47 13.57
N THR A 55 -1.90 -11.64 12.82
CA THR A 55 -1.04 -10.58 13.36
C THR A 55 -1.52 -9.20 12.94
N TYR A 56 -1.77 -8.35 13.94
CA TYR A 56 -2.12 -6.95 13.74
C TYR A 56 -0.89 -6.08 13.53
N ILE A 57 -0.99 -5.06 12.69
CA ILE A 57 0.01 -4.01 12.55
C ILE A 57 -0.62 -2.62 12.66
N GLY A 58 0.00 -1.75 13.45
CA GLY A 58 -0.38 -0.35 13.55
C GLY A 58 -0.09 0.39 12.24
N LYS A 59 -1.03 1.23 11.81
CA LYS A 59 -0.92 1.97 10.55
C LYS A 59 0.27 2.92 10.56
N ALA A 60 0.46 3.66 11.65
CA ALA A 60 1.51 4.67 11.73
C ALA A 60 2.91 4.04 11.59
N GLU A 61 3.12 2.91 12.27
CA GLU A 61 4.37 2.16 12.20
C GLU A 61 4.59 1.57 10.80
N PHE A 62 3.54 1.05 10.16
CA PHE A 62 3.63 0.54 8.79
C PHE A 62 3.93 1.64 7.77
N GLN A 63 3.24 2.80 7.87
CA GLN A 63 3.50 3.94 7.00
C GLN A 63 4.93 4.45 7.17
N TRP A 64 5.42 4.52 8.40
CA TRP A 64 6.79 4.93 8.67
C TRP A 64 7.83 3.94 8.13
N ALA A 65 7.54 2.63 8.19
CA ALA A 65 8.37 1.60 7.59
C ALA A 65 8.48 1.78 6.07
N LEU A 66 7.35 1.99 5.39
CA LEU A 66 7.33 2.24 3.94
C LEU A 66 8.03 3.55 3.57
N GLN A 67 7.80 4.62 4.33
CA GLN A 67 8.51 5.88 4.13
C GLN A 67 10.03 5.71 4.27
N THR A 68 10.49 4.84 5.17
CA THR A 68 11.92 4.58 5.32
C THR A 68 12.48 3.74 4.18
N ILE A 69 11.75 2.72 3.71
CA ILE A 69 12.17 1.85 2.61
C ILE A 69 12.24 2.63 1.29
N TYR A 70 11.20 3.42 1.00
CA TYR A 70 11.01 4.06 -0.31
C TYR A 70 11.39 5.53 -0.32
N ASN A 71 11.73 6.10 0.83
CA ASN A 71 11.99 7.54 1.01
C ASN A 71 10.84 8.45 0.55
N HIS A 72 9.61 7.92 0.54
CA HIS A 72 8.40 8.61 0.09
C HIS A 72 7.17 8.17 0.86
N ASP A 73 6.22 9.09 1.04
CA ASP A 73 4.92 8.78 1.63
C ASP A 73 4.02 8.04 0.64
N VAL A 74 3.48 6.91 1.08
CA VAL A 74 2.56 6.08 0.28
C VAL A 74 1.16 6.07 0.88
N SER A 75 0.16 5.83 0.04
CA SER A 75 -1.23 5.75 0.48
C SER A 75 -1.65 4.30 0.70
N LEU A 76 -2.36 4.04 1.79
CA LEU A 76 -2.82 2.70 2.15
C LEU A 76 -4.33 2.60 2.00
N ARG A 77 -4.79 1.46 1.50
CA ARG A 77 -6.20 1.09 1.54
C ARG A 77 -6.41 -0.25 2.22
N CYS A 78 -7.53 -0.33 2.89
CA CYS A 78 -7.94 -1.48 3.67
C CYS A 78 -9.38 -1.88 3.36
N LYS A 79 -9.63 -3.18 3.33
CA LYS A 79 -10.99 -3.76 3.19
C LYS A 79 -11.43 -4.44 4.48
N PRO A 80 -12.74 -4.63 4.70
CA PRO A 80 -13.23 -5.43 5.83
C PRO A 80 -12.55 -6.81 5.89
N TYR A 81 -12.26 -7.26 7.11
CA TYR A 81 -11.60 -8.53 7.37
C TYR A 81 -12.36 -9.32 8.43
N LYS A 82 -12.69 -10.56 8.10
CA LYS A 82 -13.35 -11.49 9.01
C LYS A 82 -12.28 -12.42 9.60
N ALA A 83 -11.65 -11.99 10.68
CA ALA A 83 -10.75 -12.85 11.44
C ALA A 83 -11.52 -13.51 12.59
N GLU A 84 -11.22 -14.78 12.87
CA GLU A 84 -11.74 -15.44 14.06
C GLU A 84 -11.04 -14.91 15.33
N LYS A 85 -9.74 -14.62 15.26
CA LYS A 85 -8.96 -14.04 16.36
C LYS A 85 -7.61 -13.48 15.93
N LEU A 86 -7.23 -12.33 16.49
CA LEU A 86 -5.85 -11.83 16.43
C LEU A 86 -5.06 -12.37 17.63
N THR A 87 -3.97 -13.08 17.36
CA THR A 87 -3.14 -13.69 18.42
C THR A 87 -1.85 -12.92 18.67
N HIS A 88 -1.41 -12.12 17.69
CA HIS A 88 -0.14 -11.42 17.73
C HIS A 88 -0.27 -9.99 17.23
N MET A 89 0.77 -9.20 17.48
CA MET A 89 0.96 -7.90 16.88
C MET A 89 2.42 -7.72 16.45
N TYR A 90 2.62 -6.98 15.36
CA TYR A 90 3.94 -6.50 15.00
C TYR A 90 4.30 -5.31 15.90
N VAL A 91 5.44 -5.42 16.57
CA VAL A 91 6.04 -4.35 17.35
C VAL A 91 7.29 -3.88 16.63
N MET A 92 7.34 -2.58 16.36
CA MET A 92 8.50 -1.94 15.77
C MET A 92 9.60 -1.81 16.83
N ASN A 93 10.72 -2.48 16.57
CA ASN A 93 11.95 -2.37 17.32
C ASN A 93 12.93 -1.48 16.53
N GLY A 94 13.39 -0.42 17.16
CA GLY A 94 14.44 0.43 16.61
C GLY A 94 15.26 1.02 17.75
N THR A 95 16.58 1.03 17.60
CA THR A 95 17.44 1.85 18.47
C THR A 95 17.32 3.30 18.03
N PHE A 96 16.92 4.18 18.95
CA PHE A 96 17.12 5.62 18.79
C PHE A 96 18.59 5.87 18.46
N GLY A 97 18.86 6.45 17.28
CA GLY A 97 20.20 6.83 16.88
C GLY A 97 20.73 7.95 17.77
N HIS A 98 22.05 8.06 17.87
CA HIS A 98 22.73 9.03 18.72
C HIS A 98 22.30 10.49 18.44
N LYS A 99 22.14 11.26 19.52
CA LYS A 99 21.72 12.67 19.56
C LYS A 99 22.53 13.56 18.60
N ILE A 100 21.84 14.28 17.72
CA ILE A 100 22.31 15.57 17.21
C ILE A 100 21.16 16.56 17.47
N ASN A 101 21.38 17.54 18.36
CA ASN A 101 20.44 18.64 18.68
C ASN A 101 19.10 18.27 19.34
N GLY A 102 19.08 17.28 20.24
CA GLY A 102 17.97 17.11 21.21
C GLY A 102 16.65 16.57 20.65
N THR A 103 16.56 16.30 19.35
CA THR A 103 15.47 15.53 18.74
C THR A 103 15.89 14.07 18.60
N ASN A 104 15.03 13.15 19.03
CA ASN A 104 15.24 11.72 18.91
C ASN A 104 15.16 11.31 17.43
N THR A 105 16.29 11.14 16.74
CA THR A 105 16.32 10.62 15.37
C THR A 105 16.46 9.09 15.40
N LEU A 106 15.43 8.35 14.99
CA LEU A 106 15.54 6.90 14.77
C LEU A 106 16.54 6.64 13.63
N ASP A 107 17.45 5.69 13.84
CA ASP A 107 18.33 5.20 12.78
C ASP A 107 17.47 4.42 11.77
N ARG A 108 17.18 5.07 10.63
CA ARG A 108 16.39 4.53 9.52
C ARG A 108 16.92 3.17 9.02
N ASN A 109 18.20 2.88 9.21
CA ASN A 109 18.83 1.64 8.75
C ASN A 109 18.67 0.46 9.73
N LYS A 110 18.04 0.66 10.90
CA LYS A 110 17.91 -0.37 11.95
C LYS A 110 16.48 -0.77 12.28
N ILE A 111 15.53 -0.39 11.44
CA ILE A 111 14.12 -0.72 11.65
C ILE A 111 13.94 -2.23 11.54
N ARG A 112 13.38 -2.82 12.59
CA ARG A 112 12.99 -4.23 12.64
C ARG A 112 11.62 -4.34 13.24
N PHE A 113 10.75 -5.14 12.65
CA PHE A 113 9.49 -5.53 13.24
C PHE A 113 9.64 -6.92 13.83
N THR A 114 9.13 -7.09 15.04
CA THR A 114 9.04 -8.39 15.68
C THR A 114 7.59 -8.72 15.96
N ARG A 115 7.22 -9.95 15.65
CA ARG A 115 5.91 -10.50 15.98
C ARG A 115 5.91 -10.87 17.46
N GLN A 116 5.02 -10.27 18.23
CA GLN A 116 4.90 -10.51 19.66
C GLN A 116 3.49 -11.01 20.01
N PRO A 117 3.34 -11.89 21.01
CA PRO A 117 2.03 -12.28 21.50
C PRO A 117 1.24 -11.06 21.95
N ARG A 118 -0.02 -10.96 21.53
CA ARG A 118 -0.87 -9.84 21.89
C ARG A 118 -1.39 -10.07 23.31
N ASN A 119 -0.92 -9.28 24.27
CA ASN A 119 -1.26 -9.46 25.68
C ASN A 119 -2.55 -8.70 26.05
N ARG A 120 -3.74 -9.22 25.68
CA ARG A 120 -5.02 -8.80 26.28
C ARG A 120 -6.06 -9.91 26.37
N THR A 121 -6.62 -10.00 27.57
CA THR A 121 -7.80 -10.74 28.05
C THR A 121 -9.14 -10.16 27.58
N VAL A 122 -9.15 -9.28 26.58
CA VAL A 122 -10.35 -8.55 26.11
C VAL A 122 -10.32 -8.60 24.60
N ASP A 123 -11.02 -9.56 24.00
CA ASP A 123 -11.42 -9.56 22.58
C ASP A 123 -12.48 -10.67 22.37
N GLN A 124 -13.45 -10.75 23.28
CA GLN A 124 -14.75 -11.40 23.00
C GLN A 124 -15.66 -10.32 22.42
N GLY A 125 -15.56 -10.09 21.12
CA GLY A 125 -16.43 -9.16 20.40
C GLY A 125 -16.04 -9.08 18.92
N ASN A 126 -17.03 -8.83 18.06
CA ASN A 126 -16.84 -8.50 16.64
C ASN A 126 -15.96 -7.25 16.52
N LEU A 127 -14.64 -7.43 16.50
CA LEU A 127 -13.73 -6.39 16.06
C LEU A 127 -14.02 -6.16 14.57
N ASN A 128 -14.39 -4.93 14.20
CA ASN A 128 -14.50 -4.51 12.79
C ASN A 128 -13.09 -4.45 12.18
N LEU A 129 -12.45 -5.61 12.05
CA LEU A 129 -11.09 -5.72 11.59
C LEU A 129 -11.01 -5.35 10.11
N ARG A 130 -9.87 -4.78 9.76
CA ARG A 130 -9.51 -4.39 8.41
C ARG A 130 -8.26 -5.16 8.01
N GLN A 131 -8.16 -5.52 6.74
CA GLN A 131 -6.95 -6.07 6.15
C GLN A 131 -6.40 -5.09 5.11
N LEU A 132 -5.08 -5.08 4.96
CA LEU A 132 -4.41 -4.35 3.87
C LEU A 132 -4.93 -4.88 2.53
N ASP A 133 -5.31 -3.96 1.65
CA ASP A 133 -5.80 -4.29 0.31
C ASP A 133 -4.88 -3.72 -0.77
N GLU A 134 -4.53 -2.43 -0.68
CA GLU A 134 -3.65 -1.75 -1.63
C GLU A 134 -2.59 -0.92 -0.90
N VAL A 135 -1.36 -0.94 -1.43
CA VAL A 135 -0.33 0.08 -1.20
C VAL A 135 -0.17 0.85 -2.49
N ILE A 136 -0.39 2.16 -2.44
CA ILE A 136 -0.43 3.03 -3.61
C ILE A 136 0.81 3.92 -3.59
N PHE A 137 1.62 3.79 -4.63
CA PHE A 137 2.74 4.66 -4.93
C PHE A 137 2.31 5.77 -5.90
N CYS A 138 2.87 6.96 -5.72
CA CYS A 138 2.56 8.12 -6.54
C CYS A 138 3.78 8.52 -7.35
N PHE A 139 3.56 8.88 -8.61
CA PHE A 139 4.62 9.25 -9.54
C PHE A 139 4.37 10.64 -10.10
N SER A 140 5.41 11.42 -10.32
CA SER A 140 5.34 12.71 -10.99
C SER A 140 4.96 12.56 -12.48
N GLU A 141 4.73 13.69 -13.16
CA GLU A 141 4.62 13.69 -14.63
C GLU A 141 5.89 13.12 -15.30
N TYR A 142 7.06 13.35 -14.73
CA TYR A 142 8.34 12.75 -15.16
C TYR A 142 8.56 11.28 -14.74
N LEU A 143 7.53 10.59 -14.24
CA LEU A 143 7.61 9.19 -13.80
C LEU A 143 8.58 8.95 -12.63
N GLN A 144 8.82 9.96 -11.80
CA GLN A 144 9.65 9.83 -10.60
C GLN A 144 8.75 9.59 -9.39
N LEU A 145 9.17 8.73 -8.47
CA LEU A 145 8.43 8.50 -7.23
C LEU A 145 8.34 9.82 -6.42
N ILE A 146 7.15 10.10 -5.90
CA ILE A 146 6.85 11.28 -5.10
C ILE A 146 5.92 10.92 -3.94
N ASP A 147 5.83 11.81 -2.96
CA ASP A 147 4.91 11.67 -1.83
C ASP A 147 3.45 11.70 -2.31
N CYS A 148 2.67 10.72 -1.87
CA CYS A 148 1.25 10.67 -2.18
C CYS A 148 0.48 11.78 -1.45
N PRO A 149 -0.46 12.46 -2.13
CA PRO A 149 -1.17 13.58 -1.58
C PRO A 149 -2.24 13.11 -0.58
N MET A 150 -2.52 13.90 0.46
CA MET A 150 -3.38 13.46 1.58
C MET A 150 -4.80 13.00 1.16
N TYR A 151 -5.36 13.51 0.06
CA TYR A 151 -6.73 13.18 -0.36
C TYR A 151 -6.88 11.78 -0.98
N THR A 152 -5.80 11.09 -1.36
CA THR A 152 -5.89 9.70 -1.85
C THR A 152 -6.34 8.72 -0.76
N GLN A 153 -6.37 9.17 0.50
CA GLN A 153 -6.72 8.40 1.68
C GLN A 153 -8.22 8.41 2.03
N LYS A 154 -9.14 9.02 1.25
CA LYS A 154 -10.53 9.26 1.72
C LYS A 154 -11.48 8.06 1.70
N ASN A 155 -11.29 7.08 0.82
CA ASN A 155 -12.16 5.90 0.73
C ASN A 155 -11.38 4.64 1.06
N ASN A 156 -11.94 3.78 1.93
CA ASN A 156 -11.31 2.55 2.40
C ASN A 156 -9.94 2.81 3.06
N SER A 157 -9.81 3.89 3.82
CA SER A 157 -8.58 4.14 4.58
C SER A 157 -8.36 3.05 5.62
N CYS A 158 -7.09 2.72 5.84
CA CYS A 158 -6.72 2.05 7.06
C CYS A 158 -6.87 3.07 8.21
N GLU A 159 -7.62 2.73 9.26
CA GLU A 159 -7.85 3.60 10.42
C GLU A 159 -6.63 3.60 11.33
N ASP A 160 -6.63 2.79 12.39
CA ASP A 160 -5.53 2.72 13.36
C ASP A 160 -4.52 1.60 13.05
N GLY A 161 -4.93 0.63 12.24
CA GLY A 161 -4.12 -0.51 11.86
C GLY A 161 -4.96 -1.60 11.22
N PHE A 162 -4.30 -2.68 10.84
CA PHE A 162 -4.88 -3.71 9.98
C PHE A 162 -4.13 -5.03 10.09
N VAL A 163 -4.65 -6.04 9.41
CA VAL A 163 -3.98 -7.33 9.19
C VAL A 163 -3.36 -7.32 7.79
N PHE A 164 -2.08 -7.65 7.68
CA PHE A 164 -1.50 -7.99 6.38
C PHE A 164 -1.69 -9.49 6.18
N ALA A 165 -2.85 -9.91 5.66
CA ALA A 165 -3.22 -11.32 5.64
C ALA A 165 -2.41 -12.10 4.58
N GLU A 166 -2.21 -13.40 4.85
CA GLU A 166 -1.68 -14.31 3.85
C GLU A 166 -2.66 -14.43 2.68
N PHE A 167 -2.12 -14.64 1.47
CA PHE A 167 -2.96 -15.04 0.35
C PHE A 167 -3.63 -16.37 0.69
N SER A 168 -4.97 -16.41 0.67
CA SER A 168 -5.71 -17.66 0.85
C SER A 168 -5.28 -18.65 -0.23
N LYS A 169 -4.91 -19.86 0.18
CA LYS A 169 -4.63 -20.95 -0.77
C LYS A 169 -5.94 -21.30 -1.48
N GLU A 170 -5.97 -21.00 -2.77
CA GLU A 170 -6.95 -21.41 -3.80
C GLU A 170 -8.40 -20.87 -3.69
N THR A 171 -8.93 -20.51 -4.88
CA THR A 171 -10.34 -20.26 -5.25
C THR A 171 -11.01 -18.89 -5.11
N GLU A 172 -10.33 -17.81 -4.69
CA GLU A 172 -10.96 -16.47 -4.67
C GLU A 172 -10.42 -15.45 -5.69
N TYR A 173 -9.33 -15.77 -6.38
CA TYR A 173 -8.69 -14.82 -7.31
C TYR A 173 -9.51 -14.58 -8.59
N VAL A 174 -10.18 -15.61 -9.11
CA VAL A 174 -10.94 -15.51 -10.37
C VAL A 174 -12.28 -14.79 -10.17
N LYS A 175 -12.84 -14.78 -8.96
CA LYS A 175 -14.11 -14.08 -8.67
C LYS A 175 -13.91 -12.61 -8.32
N GLN A 176 -12.84 -12.24 -7.61
CA GLN A 176 -12.64 -10.84 -7.18
C GLN A 176 -12.15 -9.93 -8.32
N LEU A 177 -11.36 -10.43 -9.28
CA LEU A 177 -10.98 -9.67 -10.47
C LEU A 177 -12.16 -9.33 -11.40
N GLY A 178 -13.25 -10.10 -11.31
CA GLY A 178 -14.50 -9.85 -12.05
C GLY A 178 -15.45 -8.84 -11.38
N ILE A 179 -15.22 -8.47 -10.11
CA ILE A 179 -16.17 -7.71 -9.29
C ILE A 179 -15.54 -6.45 -8.67
N GLN A 180 -14.27 -6.12 -8.97
CA GLN A 180 -13.81 -4.75 -8.73
C GLN A 180 -14.46 -3.80 -9.75
N THR A 181 -15.60 -3.25 -9.35
CA THR A 181 -16.11 -1.98 -9.85
C THR A 181 -15.14 -0.90 -9.40
N PHE A 182 -14.04 -0.75 -10.14
CA PHE A 182 -13.36 0.53 -10.23
C PHE A 182 -14.44 1.55 -10.57
N LYS A 183 -14.76 2.42 -9.61
CA LYS A 183 -15.71 3.51 -9.83
C LYS A 183 -15.20 4.27 -11.04
N ASP A 184 -15.98 4.27 -12.11
CA ASP A 184 -15.61 4.80 -13.42
C ASP A 184 -15.10 6.23 -13.22
N CYS A 185 -13.78 6.42 -13.33
CA CYS A 185 -13.23 7.75 -13.40
C CYS A 185 -13.27 8.12 -14.88
N ASN A 186 -14.25 8.93 -15.29
CA ASN A 186 -14.13 9.63 -16.56
C ASN A 186 -12.82 10.45 -16.53
N CYS A 187 -12.14 10.66 -17.66
CA CYS A 187 -10.90 11.45 -17.68
C CYS A 187 -11.08 12.90 -17.15
N THR A 188 -12.32 13.35 -16.94
CA THR A 188 -12.70 14.61 -16.28
C THR A 188 -12.86 14.53 -14.75
N GLU A 189 -13.04 13.33 -14.17
CA GLU A 189 -13.25 13.05 -12.75
C GLU A 189 -12.10 12.27 -12.07
N CYS A 190 -11.18 11.68 -12.84
CA CYS A 190 -9.80 11.66 -12.38
C CYS A 190 -9.51 13.11 -12.01
N PRO A 191 -9.15 13.43 -10.75
CA PRO A 191 -8.97 14.81 -10.36
C PRO A 191 -8.15 15.47 -11.46
N LYS A 192 -8.50 16.70 -11.83
CA LYS A 192 -7.51 17.65 -12.33
C LYS A 192 -6.42 17.70 -11.26
N LEU A 193 -5.62 16.65 -11.22
CA LEU A 193 -4.35 16.51 -10.57
C LEU A 193 -3.61 17.59 -11.31
N ASN A 194 -3.57 18.80 -10.73
CA ASN A 194 -2.71 19.88 -11.15
C ASN A 194 -1.40 19.24 -11.57
N THR A 195 -1.20 19.07 -12.89
CA THR A 195 0.02 18.75 -13.64
C THR A 195 1.09 17.82 -13.02
N THR A 196 0.87 17.11 -11.92
CA THR A 196 2.01 16.66 -11.10
C THR A 196 1.90 15.23 -10.58
N MET A 197 0.80 14.49 -10.77
CA MET A 197 0.80 13.08 -10.35
C MET A 197 0.06 12.11 -11.26
N LYS A 198 0.67 10.93 -11.38
CA LYS A 198 0.18 9.73 -12.04
C LYS A 198 -0.03 8.65 -11.00
N ARG A 199 -1.19 8.01 -11.04
CA ARG A 199 -1.53 6.85 -10.21
C ARG A 199 -1.38 5.60 -11.05
N LEU A 200 -0.50 4.68 -10.63
CA LEU A 200 -0.49 3.31 -11.12
C LEU A 200 -1.37 2.46 -10.20
N VAL A 201 -2.23 1.64 -10.80
CA VAL A 201 -3.07 0.63 -10.13
C VAL A 201 -2.57 -0.74 -10.53
#